data_AF-A0A8J2PKA2-F1
#
_entry.id   AF-A0A8J2PKA2-F1
#
_cell.length_a   1.000
_cell.length_b   1.000
_cell.length_c   1.000
_cell.angle_alpha   90.00
_cell.angle_beta   90.00
_cell.angle_gamma   90.00
#
_symmetry.space_group_name_H-M   'P 1'
#
loop_
_entity.id
_entity.type
_entity.pdbx_description
1 polymer ?
#
loop_
_entity_poly.entity_id
_entity_poly.type
_entity_poly.pdbx_seq_one_letter_code
_entity_poly.pdbx_strand_id
1 'polypeptide(L)'
;MLFGSRGIPFRGRHMMDNLRRLLPHSKKDSKMDKRDTLFSINEIAEMKNCNKCLFFESRKQLDIYMWASNIGSGPSAKFLMENMSTMEELKFTGNCLKGSRAILSFDPAFESAP
;
A
#
# COMPACT_ATOMS: atom_id res chain seq x y z
N MET A 1 -3.03 -3.67 7.46
CA MET A 1 -3.46 -4.53 6.34
C MET A 1 -2.88 -4.01 5.02
N LEU A 2 -2.44 -4.88 4.11
CA LEU A 2 -1.94 -4.48 2.78
C LEU A 2 -2.44 -5.44 1.69
N PHE A 3 -3.30 -4.93 0.81
CA PHE A 3 -3.94 -5.71 -0.26
C PHE A 3 -4.36 -4.79 -1.43
N GLY A 4 -5.00 -5.36 -2.45
CA GLY A 4 -5.38 -4.59 -3.63
C GLY A 4 -6.58 -5.19 -4.36
N SER A 5 -7.08 -4.44 -5.33
CA SER A 5 -8.23 -4.82 -6.13
C SER A 5 -7.90 -5.94 -7.13
N ARG A 6 -8.92 -6.65 -7.58
CA ARG A 6 -8.83 -7.53 -8.75
C ARG A 6 -8.39 -6.72 -9.99
N GLY A 7 -7.60 -7.36 -10.84
CA GLY A 7 -7.05 -6.73 -12.05
C GLY A 7 -5.88 -5.76 -11.81
N ILE A 8 -5.21 -5.84 -10.66
CA ILE A 8 -3.95 -5.10 -10.45
C ILE A 8 -2.85 -5.63 -11.38
N PRO A 9 -2.13 -4.77 -12.14
CA PRO A 9 -1.08 -5.21 -13.05
C PRO A 9 0.11 -5.81 -12.30
N PHE A 10 1.02 -6.45 -13.05
CA PHE A 10 2.25 -7.05 -12.51
C PHE A 10 3.01 -6.08 -11.59
N ARG A 11 3.30 -4.87 -12.08
CA ARG A 11 4.03 -3.84 -11.34
C ARG A 11 3.41 -3.53 -9.97
N GLY A 12 2.09 -3.38 -9.90
CA GLY A 12 1.39 -3.15 -8.64
C GLY A 12 1.43 -4.34 -7.68
N ARG A 13 1.41 -5.59 -8.20
CA ARG A 13 1.57 -6.79 -7.38
C ARG A 13 2.94 -6.85 -6.72
N HIS A 14 3.99 -6.61 -7.50
CA HIS A 14 5.37 -6.65 -7.00
C HIS A 14 5.64 -5.50 -6.03
N MET A 15 5.11 -4.30 -6.29
CA MET A 15 5.17 -3.19 -5.35
C MET A 15 4.52 -3.53 -4.00
N MET A 16 3.32 -4.14 -4.00
CA MET A 16 2.69 -4.60 -2.76
C MET A 16 3.55 -5.62 -2.01
N ASP A 17 4.16 -6.58 -2.72
CA ASP A 17 5.02 -7.59 -2.10
C ASP A 17 6.32 -7.01 -1.55
N ASN A 18 6.90 -6.01 -2.23
CA ASN A 18 8.06 -5.26 -1.74
C ASN A 18 7.71 -4.53 -0.43
N LEU A 19 6.58 -3.81 -0.38
CA LEU A 19 6.13 -3.15 0.84
C LEU A 19 5.82 -4.13 1.98
N ARG A 20 5.24 -5.31 1.68
CA ARG A 20 5.02 -6.35 2.70
C ARG A 20 6.31 -6.87 3.31
N ARG A 21 7.38 -6.97 2.52
CA ARG A 21 8.70 -7.38 3.02
C ARG A 21 9.33 -6.32 3.93
N LEU A 22 9.06 -5.04 3.66
CA LEU A 22 9.53 -3.92 4.48
C LEU A 22 8.72 -3.75 5.77
N LEU A 23 7.41 -4.03 5.75
CA LEU A 23 6.50 -3.81 6.86
C LEU A 23 6.15 -5.16 7.56
N PRO A 24 6.84 -5.54 8.64
CA PRO A 24 6.69 -6.87 9.26
C PRO A 24 5.30 -7.09 9.89
N HIS A 25 4.61 -6.01 10.25
CA HIS A 25 3.24 -6.04 10.79
C HIS A 25 2.17 -6.08 9.69
N SER A 26 2.55 -6.06 8.41
CA SER A 26 1.60 -6.09 7.32
C SER A 26 0.94 -7.47 7.20
N LYS A 27 -0.40 -7.49 7.16
CA LYS A 27 -1.19 -8.69 6.91
C LYS A 27 -1.71 -8.67 5.47
N LYS A 28 -1.47 -9.75 4.74
CA LYS A 28 -1.98 -9.96 3.37
C LYS A 28 -3.48 -10.33 3.42
N ASP A 29 -4.21 -9.86 2.42
CA ASP A 29 -5.59 -10.26 2.17
C ASP A 29 -5.78 -10.76 0.73
N SER A 30 -6.89 -11.45 0.51
CA SER A 30 -7.44 -11.74 -0.79
C SER A 30 -7.76 -10.44 -1.54
N LYS A 31 -7.76 -10.49 -2.87
CA LYS A 31 -8.02 -9.30 -3.68
C LYS A 31 -9.51 -8.95 -3.64
N MET A 32 -9.81 -7.70 -3.34
CA MET A 32 -11.17 -7.16 -3.34
C MET A 32 -11.79 -7.16 -4.74
N ASP A 33 -13.07 -7.49 -4.86
CA ASP A 33 -13.78 -7.33 -6.11
C ASP A 33 -14.06 -5.85 -6.37
N LYS A 34 -14.19 -5.46 -7.65
CA LYS A 34 -14.49 -4.07 -8.03
C LYS A 34 -15.92 -3.66 -7.69
N ARG A 35 -16.79 -4.63 -7.42
CA ARG A 35 -18.18 -4.42 -7.01
C ARG A 35 -18.32 -4.10 -5.53
N ASP A 36 -17.33 -4.47 -4.73
CA ASP A 36 -17.35 -4.29 -3.29
C ASP A 36 -17.14 -2.80 -2.94
N THR A 37 -17.80 -2.34 -1.88
CA THR A 37 -17.67 -0.95 -1.41
C THR A 37 -16.44 -0.79 -0.54
N LEU A 38 -15.79 0.39 -0.56
CA LEU A 38 -14.63 0.67 0.29
C LEU A 38 -14.95 0.54 1.80
N PHE A 39 -16.21 0.65 2.21
CA PHE A 39 -16.62 0.45 3.60
C PHE A 39 -16.38 -0.96 4.11
N SER A 40 -16.50 -1.97 3.24
CA SER A 40 -16.22 -3.37 3.58
C SER A 40 -14.77 -3.59 4.01
N ILE A 41 -13.85 -2.70 3.64
CA ILE A 41 -12.45 -2.74 4.09
C ILE A 41 -12.34 -2.54 5.61
N ASN A 42 -13.20 -1.71 6.20
CA ASN A 42 -13.19 -1.48 7.65
C ASN A 42 -13.52 -2.75 8.41
N GLU A 43 -14.57 -3.47 8.01
CA GLU A 43 -14.99 -4.74 8.60
C GLU A 43 -13.89 -5.80 8.47
N ILE A 44 -13.28 -5.91 7.29
CA ILE A 44 -12.18 -6.86 7.05
C ILE A 44 -10.98 -6.51 7.95
N ALA A 45 -10.66 -5.23 8.09
CA ALA A 45 -9.56 -4.79 8.92
C ALA A 45 -9.82 -5.05 10.41
N GLU A 46 -11.06 -4.85 10.87
CA GLU A 46 -11.50 -5.15 12.24
C GLU A 46 -11.39 -6.65 12.55
N MET A 47 -11.92 -7.52 11.67
CA MET A 47 -11.77 -8.97 11.79
C MET A 47 -10.30 -9.42 11.86
N LYS A 48 -9.41 -8.72 11.14
CA LYS A 48 -7.97 -8.99 11.12
C LYS A 48 -7.18 -8.22 12.17
N ASN A 49 -7.83 -7.49 13.09
CA ASN A 49 -7.21 -6.65 14.09
C ASN A 49 -6.11 -5.74 13.48
N CYS A 50 -6.49 -4.97 12.45
CA CYS A 50 -5.65 -4.00 11.77
C CYS A 50 -6.20 -2.59 11.99
N ASN A 51 -5.37 -1.69 12.50
CA ASN A 51 -5.73 -0.29 12.70
C ASN A 51 -5.43 0.62 11.49
N LYS A 52 -4.63 0.13 10.53
CA LYS A 52 -4.26 0.85 9.31
C LYS A 52 -4.38 -0.03 8.08
N CYS A 53 -4.69 0.57 6.94
CA CYS A 53 -4.83 -0.11 5.67
C CYS A 53 -4.10 0.63 4.55
N LEU A 54 -3.35 -0.15 3.76
CA LEU A 54 -2.88 0.22 2.43
C LEU A 54 -3.65 -0.61 1.40
N PHE A 55 -4.50 0.05 0.61
CA PHE A 55 -5.31 -0.60 -0.43
C PHE A 55 -4.92 -0.08 -1.81
N PHE A 56 -4.53 -1.00 -2.71
CA PHE A 56 -4.14 -0.68 -4.08
C PHE A 56 -5.34 -0.87 -5.03
N GLU A 57 -5.89 0.23 -5.54
CA GLU A 57 -7.01 0.25 -6.49
C GLU A 57 -6.47 0.36 -7.93
N SER A 58 -6.72 -0.65 -8.76
CA SER A 58 -6.37 -0.63 -10.19
C SER A 58 -7.55 -0.18 -11.05
N ARG A 59 -7.37 0.91 -11.79
CA ARG A 59 -8.34 1.43 -12.77
C ARG A 59 -7.85 1.19 -14.19
N LYS A 60 -8.74 0.66 -15.03
CA LYS A 60 -8.45 0.31 -16.43
C LYS A 60 -7.18 -0.54 -16.65
N GLN A 61 -6.68 -1.22 -15.60
CA GLN A 61 -5.42 -1.97 -15.59
C GLN A 61 -4.17 -1.14 -15.94
N LEU A 62 -4.28 0.19 -15.91
CA LEU A 62 -3.21 1.13 -16.23
C LEU A 62 -2.84 1.93 -14.98
N ASP A 63 -3.83 2.64 -14.44
CA ASP A 63 -3.62 3.52 -13.30
C ASP A 63 -3.74 2.74 -12.00
N ILE A 64 -2.79 2.98 -11.10
CA ILE A 64 -2.81 2.42 -9.75
C ILE A 64 -2.95 3.57 -8.77
N TYR A 65 -4.00 3.51 -7.97
CA TYR A 65 -4.19 4.40 -6.84
C TYR A 65 -3.89 3.64 -5.55
N MET A 66 -3.23 4.30 -4.61
CA MET A 66 -3.00 3.77 -3.27
C MET A 66 -3.82 4.56 -2.27
N TRP A 67 -4.69 3.86 -1.55
CA TRP A 67 -5.37 4.38 -0.38
C TRP A 67 -4.55 4.06 0.86
N ALA A 68 -4.20 5.09 1.63
CA ALA A 68 -3.61 4.94 2.95
C ALA A 68 -4.60 5.48 3.99
N SER A 69 -5.07 4.63 4.89
CA SER A 69 -6.16 4.96 5.79
C SER A 69 -5.95 4.39 7.20
N ASN A 70 -6.36 5.17 8.20
CA ASN A 70 -6.62 4.66 9.54
C ASN A 70 -8.06 4.14 9.60
N ILE A 71 -8.20 2.90 10.06
CA ILE A 71 -9.49 2.21 10.09
C ILE A 71 -10.42 2.83 11.14
N GLY A 72 -11.70 2.98 10.79
CA GLY A 72 -12.77 3.44 11.68
C GLY A 72 -12.91 4.96 11.80
N SER A 73 -11.80 5.69 11.99
CA SER A 73 -11.82 7.14 12.26
C SER A 73 -11.12 8.01 11.22
N GLY A 74 -10.41 7.41 10.26
CA GLY A 74 -9.57 8.16 9.34
C GLY A 74 -8.35 8.80 10.03
N PRO A 75 -7.58 9.65 9.32
CA PRO A 75 -7.81 10.10 7.95
C PRO A 75 -7.60 9.01 6.89
N SER A 76 -8.05 9.32 5.68
CA SER A 76 -7.81 8.54 4.47
C SER A 76 -7.21 9.45 3.41
N ALA A 77 -6.08 9.05 2.85
CA ALA A 77 -5.43 9.73 1.74
C ALA A 77 -5.41 8.81 0.52
N LYS A 78 -5.66 9.39 -0.66
CA LYS A 78 -5.61 8.69 -1.94
C LYS A 78 -4.49 9.28 -2.79
N PHE A 79 -3.56 8.43 -3.19
CA PHE A 79 -2.41 8.79 -4.01
C PHE A 79 -2.55 8.15 -5.39
N LEU A 80 -2.30 8.92 -6.45
CA LEU A 80 -2.00 8.35 -7.76
C LEU A 80 -0.53 7.90 -7.74
N MET A 81 -0.28 6.63 -8.07
CA MET A 81 1.07 6.06 -8.03
C MET A 81 1.70 6.12 -9.42
N GLU A 82 2.63 7.06 -9.62
CA GLU A 82 3.37 7.22 -10.87
C GLU A 82 4.81 6.71 -10.73
N ASN A 83 5.44 6.36 -11.86
CA ASN A 83 6.87 6.00 -11.95
C ASN A 83 7.34 4.91 -10.95
N MET A 84 6.48 3.92 -10.65
CA MET A 84 6.72 2.92 -9.59
C MET A 84 7.87 1.93 -9.89
N SER A 85 9.11 2.16 -9.49
CA SER A 85 10.15 1.13 -9.69
C SER A 85 10.08 -0.02 -8.68
N THR A 86 10.27 -1.27 -9.13
CA THR A 86 10.23 -2.47 -8.25
C THR A 86 11.63 -2.99 -7.93
N MET A 87 11.77 -3.76 -6.86
CA MET A 87 13.04 -4.40 -6.47
C MET A 87 13.59 -5.40 -7.51
N GLU A 88 12.81 -5.79 -8.51
CA GLU A 88 13.27 -6.67 -9.60
C GLU A 88 14.01 -5.92 -10.71
N GLU A 89 14.07 -4.59 -10.62
CA GLU A 89 14.81 -3.78 -11.59
C GLU A 89 16.32 -3.87 -11.38
N LEU A 90 17.08 -4.02 -12.47
CA LEU A 90 18.53 -4.24 -12.49
C LEU A 90 19.35 -3.18 -11.75
N LYS A 91 18.82 -1.97 -11.57
CA LYS A 91 19.54 -0.83 -10.99
C LYS A 91 19.53 -0.80 -9.46
N PHE A 92 18.83 -1.71 -8.79
CA PHE A 92 18.77 -1.77 -7.33
C PHE A 92 19.56 -2.96 -6.78
N THR A 93 20.86 -2.76 -6.56
CA THR A 93 21.78 -3.79 -6.00
C THR A 93 21.83 -3.81 -4.48
N GLY A 94 21.24 -2.82 -3.81
CA GLY A 94 21.21 -2.69 -2.36
C GLY A 94 20.27 -3.72 -1.70
N ASN A 95 20.63 -4.17 -0.50
CA ASN A 95 19.80 -5.06 0.32
C ASN A 95 19.72 -4.53 1.76
N CYS A 96 18.65 -4.88 2.47
CA CYS A 96 18.46 -4.52 3.88
C CYS A 96 17.90 -5.71 4.66
N LEU A 97 18.10 -5.69 5.97
CA LEU A 97 17.52 -6.71 6.85
C LEU A 97 15.98 -6.60 6.81
N LYS A 98 15.32 -7.69 6.43
CA LYS A 98 13.86 -7.78 6.41
C LYS A 98 13.27 -7.50 7.79
N GLY A 99 12.32 -6.57 7.86
CA GLY A 99 11.67 -6.20 9.12
C GLY A 99 12.52 -5.35 10.05
N SER A 100 13.68 -4.86 9.59
CA SER A 100 14.44 -3.84 10.32
C SER A 100 13.60 -2.57 10.51
N ARG A 101 13.93 -1.80 11.57
CA ARG A 101 13.27 -0.53 11.84
C ARG A 101 13.81 0.52 10.85
N ALA A 102 12.96 0.94 9.92
CA ALA A 102 13.29 1.99 8.96
C ALA A 102 13.47 3.34 9.66
N ILE A 103 14.38 4.15 9.14
CA ILE A 103 14.50 5.57 9.45
C ILE A 103 13.65 6.33 8.44
N LEU A 104 12.87 7.30 8.90
CA LEU A 104 12.10 8.21 8.05
C LEU A 104 12.85 9.54 7.98
N SER A 105 13.18 9.97 6.77
CA SER A 105 13.79 11.27 6.50
C SER A 105 12.80 12.08 5.68
N PHE A 106 12.34 13.19 6.24
CA PHE A 106 11.42 14.11 5.55
C PHE A 106 12.21 15.33 5.07
N ASP A 107 11.90 15.78 3.86
CA ASP A 107 12.41 17.05 3.33
C ASP A 107 11.76 18.22 4.09
N PRO A 108 12.47 19.32 4.36
CA PRO A 108 11.89 20.52 5.00
C PRO A 108 10.64 21.06 4.32
N ALA A 109 10.46 20.84 3.01
CA ALA A 109 9.24 21.21 2.29
C ALA A 109 7.97 20.53 2.87
N PHE A 110 8.10 19.42 3.59
CA PHE A 110 6.99 18.75 4.26
C PHE A 110 6.37 19.62 5.38
N GLU A 111 7.10 20.59 5.91
CA GLU A 111 6.60 21.53 6.92
C GLU A 111 6.01 22.82 6.30
N SER A 112 6.13 23.00 4.97
CA SER A 112 5.70 24.24 4.30
C SER A 112 4.17 24.38 4.18
N ALA A 113 3.44 23.27 4.26
CA ALA A 113 1.98 23.22 4.14
C ALA A 113 1.40 22.12 5.05
N PRO A 114 0.15 22.28 5.52
CA PRO A 114 -0.50 21.34 6.45
C PRO A 114 -0.94 20.01 5.83
#